data_AF-Q57768-F1
#
_entry.id   AF-Q57768-F1
#
_cell.length_a   1.000
_cell.length_b   1.000
_cell.length_c   1.000
_cell.angle_alpha   90.00
_cell.angle_beta   90.00
_cell.angle_gamma   90.00
#
_symmetry.space_group_name_H-M   'P 1'
#
loop_
_entity.id
_entity.type
_entity.pdbx_description
1 polymer ?
#
loop_
_entity_poly.entity_id
_entity_poly.type
_entity_poly.pdbx_seq_one_letter_code
_entity_poly.pdbx_strand_id
1 'polypeptide(L)'
;MCETMDFFERYKNLKEKYEEKKTKPKVIVVGRSNVGKSTFVRLMTGRKDIRVGKKPGVTLKINEYDMGEYILVDMPGFGYMAGLPKKVQEKIKDEIVHYIEEHADEIAAAVQIIDTKSFFEIVERWKGRGEIPIDLEMFDFITDLKISPILVANKMDKIKKEEWDAVLDGICEYLKCQPPWHQWKFIVPAILKEGKGIEEIKKKILERVRLFKKLRGIE
;
A
#
# COMPACT_ATOMS: atom_id res chain seq x y z
N MET A 1 -31.67 9.84 6.40
CA MET A 1 -32.20 8.57 6.95
C MET A 1 -31.78 7.35 6.15
N CYS A 2 -31.72 7.41 4.80
CA CYS A 2 -31.30 6.27 3.96
C CYS A 2 -29.83 5.86 4.18
N GLU A 3 -28.90 6.81 4.20
CA GLU A 3 -27.45 6.52 4.34
C GLU A 3 -27.07 5.92 5.71
N THR A 4 -27.73 6.34 6.78
CA THR A 4 -27.46 5.80 8.12
C THR A 4 -27.96 4.36 8.25
N MET A 5 -29.12 4.01 7.69
CA MET A 5 -29.59 2.63 7.69
C MET A 5 -28.66 1.73 6.86
N ASP A 6 -28.22 2.19 5.70
CA ASP A 6 -27.29 1.45 4.84
C ASP A 6 -25.94 1.22 5.54
N PHE A 7 -25.47 2.21 6.31
CA PHE A 7 -24.29 2.08 7.17
C PHE A 7 -24.46 1.01 8.27
N PHE A 8 -25.59 1.00 8.98
CA PHE A 8 -25.85 0.02 10.05
C PHE A 8 -26.05 -1.40 9.52
N GLU A 9 -26.82 -1.58 8.44
CA GLU A 9 -27.07 -2.87 7.80
C GLU A 9 -25.74 -3.47 7.28
N ARG A 10 -24.94 -2.65 6.58
CA ARG A 10 -23.60 -3.03 6.12
C ARG A 10 -22.71 -3.42 7.29
N TYR A 11 -22.75 -2.69 8.40
CA TYR A 11 -21.94 -3.01 9.57
C TYR A 11 -22.35 -4.33 10.24
N LYS A 12 -23.65 -4.59 10.39
CA LYS A 12 -24.17 -5.83 10.99
C LYS A 12 -23.81 -7.07 10.15
N ASN A 13 -24.01 -6.99 8.83
CA ASN A 13 -23.63 -8.04 7.90
C ASN A 13 -22.11 -8.33 7.93
N LEU A 14 -21.30 -7.29 8.11
CA LEU A 14 -19.84 -7.44 8.23
C LEU A 14 -19.43 -8.11 9.53
N LYS A 15 -20.12 -7.85 10.64
CA LYS A 15 -19.88 -8.54 11.91
C LYS A 15 -20.22 -10.03 11.81
N GLU A 16 -21.39 -10.37 11.26
CA GLU A 16 -21.83 -11.77 11.09
C GLU A 16 -20.87 -12.55 10.17
N LYS A 17 -20.51 -11.98 9.00
CA LYS A 17 -19.56 -12.60 8.06
C LYS A 17 -18.17 -12.86 8.70
N TYR A 18 -17.73 -11.99 9.60
CA TYR A 18 -16.43 -12.12 10.28
C TYR A 18 -16.47 -13.03 11.52
N GLU A 19 -17.59 -13.09 12.24
CA GLU A 19 -17.77 -14.07 13.32
C GLU A 19 -17.84 -15.50 12.76
N GLU A 20 -18.48 -15.70 11.60
CA GLU A 20 -18.48 -16.98 10.89
C GLU A 20 -17.11 -17.35 10.33
N LYS A 21 -16.37 -16.35 9.83
CA LYS A 21 -14.99 -16.50 9.35
C LYS A 21 -14.06 -15.68 10.24
N LYS A 22 -13.65 -16.24 11.38
CA LYS A 22 -12.54 -15.75 12.25
C LYS A 22 -11.24 -15.58 11.46
N THR A 23 -11.22 -14.64 10.54
CA THR A 23 -10.10 -14.32 9.66
C THR A 23 -9.31 -13.24 10.37
N LYS A 24 -7.99 -13.24 10.19
CA LYS A 24 -7.15 -12.17 10.72
C LYS A 24 -7.28 -10.96 9.79
N PRO A 25 -7.26 -9.71 10.29
CA PRO A 25 -7.27 -8.54 9.43
C PRO A 25 -6.13 -8.61 8.41
N LYS A 26 -6.37 -8.12 7.20
CA LYS A 26 -5.36 -8.11 6.14
C LYS A 26 -4.63 -6.76 6.10
N VAL A 27 -3.34 -6.80 5.82
CA VAL A 27 -2.51 -5.64 5.54
C VAL A 27 -1.89 -5.84 4.17
N ILE A 28 -2.38 -5.10 3.18
CA ILE A 28 -1.92 -5.27 1.80
C ILE A 28 -0.67 -4.42 1.56
N VAL A 29 0.26 -4.92 0.75
CA VAL A 29 1.44 -4.20 0.30
C VAL A 29 1.33 -3.96 -1.20
N VAL A 30 1.23 -2.69 -1.60
CA VAL A 30 1.04 -2.29 -3.00
C VAL A 30 2.12 -1.32 -3.46
N GLY A 31 2.25 -1.17 -4.78
CA GLY A 31 3.19 -0.24 -5.41
C GLY A 31 3.78 -0.79 -6.70
N ARG A 32 4.38 0.09 -7.51
CA ARG A 32 5.00 -0.30 -8.79
C ARG A 32 6.07 -1.38 -8.66
N SER A 33 6.43 -1.98 -9.79
CA SER A 33 7.63 -2.80 -9.86
C SER A 33 8.88 -2.04 -9.41
N ASN A 34 9.77 -2.74 -8.70
CA ASN A 34 11.08 -2.23 -8.26
C ASN A 34 11.05 -1.04 -7.26
N VAL A 35 9.91 -0.73 -6.62
CA VAL A 35 9.84 0.31 -5.57
C VAL A 35 10.39 -0.14 -4.22
N GLY A 36 10.51 -1.46 -3.99
CA GLY A 36 11.03 -2.03 -2.74
C GLY A 36 10.10 -2.98 -1.99
N LYS A 37 8.95 -3.40 -2.57
CA LYS A 37 8.00 -4.33 -1.93
C LYS A 37 8.64 -5.61 -1.40
N SER A 38 9.36 -6.37 -2.23
CA SER A 38 9.97 -7.63 -1.75
C SER A 38 11.01 -7.39 -0.65
N THR A 39 11.73 -6.25 -0.68
CA THR A 39 12.62 -5.84 0.43
C THR A 39 11.81 -5.60 1.70
N PHE A 40 10.70 -4.86 1.60
CA PHE A 40 9.78 -4.61 2.70
C PHE A 40 9.25 -5.92 3.29
N VAL A 41 8.69 -6.79 2.47
CA VAL A 41 8.10 -8.07 2.90
C VAL A 41 9.18 -8.96 3.55
N ARG A 42 10.40 -9.00 2.99
CA ARG A 42 11.53 -9.71 3.60
C ARG A 42 11.88 -9.16 4.99
N LEU A 43 11.88 -7.83 5.16
CA LEU A 43 12.14 -7.20 6.46
C LEU A 43 11.01 -7.46 7.47
N MET A 44 9.76 -7.44 7.02
CA MET A 44 8.60 -7.68 7.88
C MET A 44 8.54 -9.12 8.36
N THR A 45 8.74 -10.07 7.44
CA THR A 45 8.60 -11.52 7.71
C THR A 45 9.86 -12.18 8.25
N GLY A 46 11.04 -11.57 8.08
CA GLY A 46 12.34 -12.18 8.39
C GLY A 46 12.74 -13.34 7.47
N ARG A 47 11.93 -13.65 6.43
CA ARG A 47 12.11 -14.78 5.54
C ARG A 47 13.21 -14.53 4.50
N LYS A 48 14.25 -15.37 4.50
CA LYS A 48 15.41 -15.23 3.59
C LYS A 48 15.15 -15.75 2.18
N ASP A 49 14.15 -16.61 2.01
CA ASP A 49 13.68 -17.20 0.75
C ASP A 49 12.91 -16.21 -0.13
N ILE A 50 12.43 -15.09 0.44
CA ILE A 50 11.79 -14.03 -0.32
C ILE A 50 12.85 -13.38 -1.24
N ARG A 51 12.68 -13.62 -2.54
CA ARG A 51 13.59 -13.13 -3.56
C ARG A 51 13.50 -11.61 -3.65
N VAL A 52 14.57 -10.94 -3.24
CA VAL A 52 14.75 -9.50 -3.45
C VAL A 52 15.62 -9.29 -4.68
N GLY A 53 15.09 -8.67 -5.71
CA GLY A 53 15.81 -8.42 -6.95
C GLY A 53 15.32 -7.17 -7.66
N LYS A 54 16.22 -6.54 -8.43
CA LYS A 54 15.89 -5.38 -9.27
C LYS A 54 15.14 -5.75 -10.55
N LYS A 55 15.19 -7.02 -10.97
CA LYS A 55 14.52 -7.48 -12.19
C LYS A 55 13.00 -7.37 -11.99
N PRO A 56 12.26 -6.72 -12.92
CA PRO A 56 10.80 -6.72 -12.89
C PRO A 56 10.23 -8.15 -12.90
N GLY A 57 9.04 -8.33 -12.32
CA GLY A 57 8.31 -9.60 -12.38
C GLY A 57 8.75 -10.68 -11.38
N VAL A 58 9.37 -10.32 -10.24
CA VAL A 58 9.67 -11.30 -9.19
C VAL A 58 8.40 -11.80 -8.48
N THR A 59 7.49 -10.88 -8.15
CA THR A 59 6.19 -11.21 -7.53
C THR A 59 5.09 -11.07 -8.59
N LEU A 60 4.64 -12.20 -9.15
CA LEU A 60 3.56 -12.28 -10.16
C LEU A 60 2.24 -12.81 -9.60
N LYS A 61 2.23 -13.20 -8.33
CA LYS A 61 1.06 -13.75 -7.62
C LYS A 61 0.92 -13.05 -6.29
N ILE A 62 -0.29 -13.04 -5.75
CA ILE A 62 -0.57 -12.61 -4.38
C ILE A 62 0.03 -13.63 -3.42
N ASN A 63 0.81 -13.19 -2.44
CA ASN A 63 1.34 -14.04 -1.39
C ASN A 63 0.87 -13.56 -0.02
N GLU A 64 0.45 -14.48 0.84
CA GLU A 64 -0.03 -14.17 2.18
C GLU A 64 0.96 -14.72 3.23
N TYR A 65 1.24 -13.91 4.25
CA TYR A 65 2.13 -14.25 5.36
C TYR A 65 1.43 -13.97 6.69
N ASP A 66 1.31 -15.00 7.53
CA ASP A 66 0.78 -14.84 8.90
C ASP A 66 1.78 -14.08 9.78
N MET A 67 1.36 -12.92 10.29
CA MET A 67 2.15 -12.06 11.18
C MET A 67 1.66 -12.11 12.63
N GLY A 68 0.83 -13.10 12.99
CA GLY A 68 0.20 -13.24 14.30
C GLY A 68 -1.11 -12.44 14.38
N GLU A 69 -1.02 -11.11 14.52
CA GLU A 69 -2.19 -10.23 14.68
C GLU A 69 -2.95 -9.95 13.37
N TYR A 70 -2.30 -10.15 12.22
CA TYR A 70 -2.81 -9.85 10.89
C TYR A 70 -2.16 -10.74 9.82
N ILE A 71 -2.73 -10.78 8.62
CA ILE A 71 -2.09 -11.37 7.42
C ILE A 71 -1.46 -10.25 6.60
N LEU A 72 -0.15 -10.34 6.34
CA LEU A 72 0.52 -9.48 5.38
C LEU A 72 0.33 -10.04 3.98
N VAL A 73 -0.25 -9.25 3.07
CA VAL A 73 -0.55 -9.64 1.70
C VAL A 73 0.39 -8.91 0.74
N ASP A 74 1.37 -9.60 0.19
CA ASP A 74 2.27 -9.06 -0.84
C ASP A 74 1.59 -9.11 -2.21
N MET A 75 1.17 -7.94 -2.72
CA MET A 75 0.57 -7.84 -4.04
C MET A 75 1.64 -7.86 -5.12
N PRO A 76 1.33 -8.40 -6.31
CA PRO A 76 2.16 -8.20 -7.48
C PRO A 76 2.49 -6.72 -7.70
N GLY A 77 3.66 -6.45 -8.27
CA GLY A 77 3.93 -5.10 -8.75
C GLY A 77 2.96 -4.70 -9.87
N PHE A 78 2.78 -3.41 -10.09
CA PHE A 78 2.08 -2.89 -11.26
C PHE A 78 2.94 -1.87 -12.02
N GLY A 79 2.40 -1.36 -13.12
CA GLY A 79 3.10 -0.47 -14.05
C GLY A 79 4.06 -1.23 -14.96
N TYR A 80 4.92 -0.49 -15.65
CA TYR A 80 5.81 -1.06 -16.67
C TYR A 80 6.75 -2.14 -16.11
N MET A 81 6.62 -3.35 -16.64
CA MET A 81 7.53 -4.46 -16.36
C MET A 81 8.26 -4.90 -17.62
N ALA A 82 9.54 -4.56 -17.71
CA ALA A 82 10.38 -4.97 -18.83
C ALA A 82 10.35 -6.51 -18.99
N GLY A 83 10.03 -6.98 -20.19
CA GLY A 83 9.94 -8.40 -20.53
C GLY A 83 8.55 -9.03 -20.38
N LEU A 84 7.55 -8.33 -19.84
CA LEU A 84 6.17 -8.82 -19.81
C LEU A 84 5.30 -8.14 -20.88
N PRO A 85 4.48 -8.89 -21.64
CA PRO A 85 3.52 -8.31 -22.57
C PRO A 85 2.53 -7.36 -21.87
N LYS A 86 2.09 -6.30 -22.57
CA LYS A 86 1.14 -5.31 -22.02
C LYS A 86 -0.14 -5.96 -21.47
N LYS A 87 -0.69 -6.94 -22.20
CA LYS A 87 -1.88 -7.71 -21.78
C LYS A 87 -1.69 -8.44 -20.44
N VAL A 88 -0.47 -8.91 -20.14
CA VAL A 88 -0.18 -9.55 -18.85
C VAL A 88 -0.11 -8.50 -17.74
N GLN A 89 0.45 -7.32 -18.03
CA GLN A 89 0.51 -6.21 -17.07
C GLN A 89 -0.89 -5.67 -16.75
N GLU A 90 -1.77 -5.56 -17.76
CA GLU A 90 -3.19 -5.20 -17.59
C GLU A 90 -3.92 -6.24 -16.74
N LYS A 91 -3.77 -7.53 -17.06
CA LYS A 91 -4.37 -8.61 -16.26
C LYS A 91 -3.91 -8.58 -14.79
N ILE A 92 -2.63 -8.33 -14.53
CA ILE A 92 -2.11 -8.20 -13.16
C ILE A 92 -2.75 -6.99 -12.46
N LYS A 93 -2.91 -5.85 -13.16
CA LYS A 93 -3.60 -4.68 -12.59
C LYS A 93 -5.04 -5.05 -12.21
N ASP A 94 -5.76 -5.73 -13.09
CA ASP A 94 -7.15 -6.15 -12.86
C ASP A 94 -7.26 -7.13 -11.67
N GLU A 95 -6.35 -8.11 -11.57
CA GLU A 95 -6.28 -9.04 -10.44
C GLU A 95 -6.03 -8.33 -9.11
N ILE A 96 -5.17 -7.30 -9.09
CA ILE A 96 -4.93 -6.48 -7.89
C ILE A 96 -6.18 -5.70 -7.50
N VAL A 97 -6.81 -5.01 -8.45
CA VAL A 97 -8.02 -4.22 -8.20
C VAL A 97 -9.14 -5.11 -7.67
N HIS A 98 -9.41 -6.21 -8.36
CA HIS A 98 -10.45 -7.16 -7.98
C HIS A 98 -10.26 -7.72 -6.58
N TYR A 99 -9.03 -8.14 -6.24
CA TYR A 99 -8.73 -8.63 -4.90
C TYR A 99 -8.97 -7.55 -3.82
N ILE A 100 -8.53 -6.31 -4.07
CA ILE A 100 -8.70 -5.23 -3.09
C ILE A 100 -10.18 -4.91 -2.89
N GLU A 101 -11.00 -4.91 -3.94
CA GLU A 101 -12.45 -4.69 -3.83
C GLU A 101 -13.14 -5.85 -3.10
N GLU A 102 -12.82 -7.10 -3.45
CA GLU A 102 -13.42 -8.30 -2.86
C GLU A 102 -13.13 -8.40 -1.36
N HIS A 103 -11.92 -8.01 -0.94
CA HIS A 103 -11.46 -8.08 0.45
C HIS A 103 -11.48 -6.73 1.18
N ALA A 104 -12.07 -5.68 0.60
CA ALA A 104 -12.02 -4.32 1.17
C ALA A 104 -12.49 -4.26 2.63
N ASP A 105 -13.46 -5.10 2.99
CA ASP A 105 -14.02 -5.21 4.33
C ASP A 105 -13.12 -5.91 5.35
N GLU A 106 -12.10 -6.66 4.88
CA GLU A 106 -11.10 -7.40 5.68
C GLU A 106 -9.76 -6.66 5.78
N ILE A 107 -9.51 -5.65 4.95
CA ILE A 107 -8.23 -4.94 4.88
C ILE A 107 -8.18 -3.80 5.90
N ALA A 108 -7.36 -3.97 6.94
CA ALA A 108 -7.13 -2.97 7.97
C ALA A 108 -6.25 -1.80 7.52
N ALA A 109 -5.29 -2.07 6.62
CA ALA A 109 -4.37 -1.07 6.11
C ALA A 109 -3.81 -1.46 4.74
N ALA A 110 -3.47 -0.45 3.95
CA ALA A 110 -2.68 -0.61 2.74
C ALA A 110 -1.33 0.11 2.88
N VAL A 111 -0.25 -0.67 2.83
CA VAL A 111 1.12 -0.15 2.75
C VAL A 111 1.44 0.09 1.28
N GLN A 112 1.33 1.35 0.85
CA GLN A 112 1.69 1.77 -0.49
C GLN A 112 3.15 2.24 -0.52
N ILE A 113 3.99 1.54 -1.26
CA ILE A 113 5.41 1.87 -1.38
C ILE A 113 5.67 2.58 -2.70
N ILE A 114 6.24 3.78 -2.62
CA ILE A 114 6.69 4.56 -3.78
C ILE A 114 8.21 4.68 -3.80
N ASP A 115 8.79 4.81 -4.98
CA ASP A 115 10.20 5.18 -5.17
C ASP A 115 10.28 6.69 -5.40
N THR A 116 10.73 7.42 -4.39
CA THR A 116 10.75 8.89 -4.39
C THR A 116 11.61 9.48 -5.49
N LYS A 117 12.68 8.79 -5.91
CA LYS A 117 13.52 9.23 -7.03
C LYS A 117 12.75 9.22 -8.35
N SER A 118 11.99 8.16 -8.59
CA SER A 118 11.27 7.96 -9.86
C SER A 118 9.87 8.57 -9.89
N PHE A 119 9.36 9.00 -8.74
CA PHE A 119 7.97 9.41 -8.58
C PHE A 119 7.63 10.59 -9.49
N PHE A 120 8.38 11.69 -9.40
CA PHE A 120 8.14 12.90 -10.18
C PHE A 120 8.29 12.68 -11.68
N GLU A 121 9.36 11.99 -12.11
CA GLU A 121 9.57 11.65 -13.53
C GLU A 121 8.37 10.91 -14.13
N ILE A 122 7.79 9.98 -13.37
CA ILE A 122 6.64 9.18 -13.83
C ILE A 122 5.36 9.99 -13.80
N VAL A 123 5.15 10.78 -12.75
CA VAL A 123 4.00 11.67 -12.65
C VAL A 123 3.96 12.65 -13.81
N GLU A 124 5.08 13.32 -14.11
CA GLU A 124 5.21 14.25 -15.23
C GLU A 124 4.96 13.56 -16.57
N ARG A 125 5.58 12.39 -16.78
CA ARG A 125 5.42 11.62 -18.02
C ARG A 125 3.97 11.19 -18.29
N TRP A 126 3.24 10.78 -17.25
CA TRP A 126 1.85 10.34 -17.39
C TRP A 126 0.90 11.52 -17.55
N LYS A 127 1.10 12.61 -16.78
CA LYS A 127 0.35 13.85 -16.97
C LYS A 127 0.51 14.42 -18.37
N GLY A 128 1.73 14.38 -18.94
CA GLY A 128 1.98 14.78 -20.33
C GLY A 128 1.24 13.95 -21.39
N ARG A 129 0.75 12.76 -21.02
CA ARG A 129 -0.09 11.88 -21.86
C ARG A 129 -1.58 12.02 -21.57
N GLY A 130 -1.97 12.87 -20.62
CA GLY A 130 -3.35 12.96 -20.14
C GLY A 130 -3.79 11.77 -19.29
N GLU A 131 -2.86 10.98 -18.76
CA GLU A 131 -3.14 9.79 -17.94
C GLU A 131 -2.90 10.10 -16.45
N ILE A 132 -3.71 9.50 -15.58
CA ILE A 132 -3.50 9.60 -14.12
C ILE A 132 -2.28 8.72 -13.75
N PRO A 133 -1.23 9.28 -13.10
CA PRO A 133 -0.08 8.50 -12.68
C PRO A 133 -0.49 7.34 -11.76
N ILE A 134 0.00 6.14 -12.05
CA ILE A 134 -0.45 4.90 -11.40
C ILE A 134 -0.27 4.86 -9.86
N ASP A 135 0.74 5.56 -9.32
CA ASP A 135 0.89 5.68 -7.86
C ASP A 135 -0.23 6.55 -7.26
N LEU A 136 -0.67 7.60 -7.97
CA LEU A 136 -1.80 8.44 -7.54
C LEU A 136 -3.13 7.71 -7.70
N GLU A 137 -3.32 7.01 -8.83
CA GLU A 137 -4.50 6.19 -9.08
C GLU A 137 -4.71 5.14 -7.97
N MET A 138 -3.64 4.44 -7.58
CA MET A 138 -3.70 3.46 -6.50
C MET A 138 -4.00 4.10 -5.14
N PHE A 139 -3.44 5.29 -4.86
CA PHE A 139 -3.72 5.99 -3.60
C PHE A 139 -5.19 6.42 -3.53
N ASP A 140 -5.69 7.08 -4.57
CA ASP A 140 -7.09 7.50 -4.69
C ASP A 140 -8.02 6.27 -4.51
N PHE A 141 -7.75 5.17 -5.22
CA PHE A 141 -8.52 3.92 -5.12
C PHE A 141 -8.58 3.33 -3.70
N ILE A 142 -7.44 3.25 -3.00
CA ILE A 142 -7.38 2.78 -1.60
C ILE A 142 -8.22 3.68 -0.69
N THR A 143 -8.12 5.00 -0.88
CA THR A 143 -8.86 5.98 -0.06
C THR A 143 -10.36 6.00 -0.35
N ASP A 144 -10.75 5.72 -1.60
CA ASP A 144 -12.15 5.61 -2.01
C ASP A 144 -12.82 4.39 -1.37
N LEU A 145 -12.11 3.26 -1.32
CA LEU A 145 -12.52 2.06 -0.59
C LEU A 145 -12.45 2.20 0.94
N LYS A 146 -12.06 3.38 1.46
CA LYS A 146 -11.91 3.67 2.90
C LYS A 146 -10.90 2.77 3.62
N ILE A 147 -9.95 2.20 2.87
CA ILE A 147 -8.83 1.46 3.43
C ILE A 147 -7.79 2.45 3.95
N SER A 148 -7.29 2.25 5.16
CA SER A 148 -6.33 3.18 5.78
C SER A 148 -4.96 3.10 5.11
N PRO A 149 -4.47 4.17 4.43
CA PRO A 149 -3.17 4.12 3.79
C PRO A 149 -2.03 4.26 4.81
N ILE A 150 -0.89 3.67 4.46
CA ILE A 150 0.45 3.97 4.95
C ILE A 150 1.31 4.16 3.70
N LEU A 151 1.68 5.41 3.41
CA LEU A 151 2.53 5.73 2.28
C LEU A 151 3.99 5.64 2.71
N VAL A 152 4.72 4.68 2.15
CA VAL A 152 6.15 4.52 2.36
C VAL A 152 6.89 5.21 1.22
N ALA A 153 7.44 6.39 1.50
CA ALA A 153 8.30 7.14 0.62
C ALA A 153 9.72 6.52 0.67
N ASN A 154 9.95 5.50 -0.16
CA ASN A 154 11.18 4.70 -0.11
C ASN A 154 12.28 5.24 -1.04
N LYS A 155 13.50 4.77 -0.80
CA LYS A 155 14.74 5.13 -1.51
C LYS A 155 15.18 6.55 -1.25
N MET A 156 14.93 7.05 -0.05
CA MET A 156 15.39 8.37 0.38
C MET A 156 16.93 8.48 0.40
N ASP A 157 17.68 7.37 0.32
CA ASP A 157 19.14 7.38 0.07
C ASP A 157 19.53 7.95 -1.30
N LYS A 158 18.55 8.14 -2.19
CA LYS A 158 18.73 8.74 -3.51
C LYS A 158 18.43 10.23 -3.55
N ILE A 159 17.94 10.80 -2.45
CA ILE A 159 17.61 12.20 -2.29
C ILE A 159 18.58 12.79 -1.26
N LYS A 160 19.17 13.95 -1.53
CA LYS A 160 20.05 14.60 -0.54
C LYS A 160 19.24 14.93 0.70
N LYS A 161 19.82 14.79 1.89
CA LYS A 161 19.08 14.87 3.15
C LYS A 161 18.37 16.23 3.32
N GLU A 162 18.99 17.29 2.82
CA GLU A 162 18.51 18.67 2.87
C GLU A 162 17.29 18.90 1.95
N GLU A 163 17.08 18.01 0.97
CA GLU A 163 15.97 18.07 -0.01
C GLU A 163 14.77 17.20 0.42
N TRP A 164 14.85 16.47 1.55
CA TRP A 164 13.82 15.51 1.95
C TRP A 164 12.45 16.14 2.15
N ASP A 165 12.39 17.25 2.89
CA ASP A 165 11.11 17.91 3.19
C ASP A 165 10.48 18.44 1.90
N ALA A 166 11.26 19.11 1.04
CA ALA A 166 10.77 19.60 -0.25
C ALA A 166 10.25 18.47 -1.17
N VAL A 167 10.94 17.33 -1.21
CA VAL A 167 10.51 16.16 -1.98
C VAL A 167 9.24 15.54 -1.42
N LEU A 168 9.12 15.41 -0.10
CA LEU A 168 7.94 14.83 0.54
C LEU A 168 6.74 15.77 0.45
N ASP A 169 6.95 17.08 0.57
CA ASP A 169 5.92 18.11 0.37
C ASP A 169 5.40 18.10 -1.08
N GLY A 170 6.30 17.99 -2.07
CA GLY A 170 5.90 17.84 -3.46
C GLY A 170 5.05 16.57 -3.69
N ILE A 171 5.39 15.45 -3.04
CA ILE A 171 4.57 14.24 -3.07
C ILE A 171 3.20 14.49 -2.44
N CYS A 172 3.12 15.20 -1.30
CA CYS A 172 1.86 15.57 -0.66
C CYS A 172 0.95 16.37 -1.61
N GLU A 173 1.48 17.36 -2.30
CA GLU A 173 0.71 18.16 -3.26
C GLU A 173 0.09 17.29 -4.36
N TYR A 174 0.85 16.36 -4.93
CA TYR A 174 0.32 15.42 -5.92
C TYR A 174 -0.76 14.48 -5.37
N LEU A 175 -0.67 14.14 -4.08
CA LEU A 175 -1.68 13.37 -3.34
C LEU A 175 -2.83 14.25 -2.82
N LYS A 176 -2.92 15.52 -3.23
CA LYS A 176 -3.93 16.49 -2.79
C LYS A 176 -3.93 16.71 -1.26
N CYS A 177 -2.77 16.52 -0.64
CA CYS A 177 -2.50 16.71 0.77
C CYS A 177 -1.71 18.01 0.95
N GLN A 178 -2.15 18.90 1.84
CA GLN A 178 -1.47 20.18 2.08
C GLN A 178 -0.11 19.97 2.79
N PRO A 179 1.01 20.55 2.32
CA PRO A 179 2.26 20.58 3.08
C PRO A 179 2.12 21.29 4.45
N PRO A 180 3.03 21.05 5.42
CA PRO A 180 4.17 20.13 5.34
C PRO A 180 3.78 18.65 5.53
N TRP A 181 4.56 17.75 4.93
CA TRP A 181 4.29 16.31 4.89
C TRP A 181 4.17 15.66 6.26
N HIS A 182 4.92 16.15 7.25
CA HIS A 182 5.00 15.54 8.58
C HIS A 182 3.69 15.64 9.39
N GLN A 183 2.73 16.48 8.97
CA GLN A 183 1.39 16.50 9.55
C GLN A 183 0.58 15.25 9.17
N TRP A 184 0.89 14.66 8.01
CA TRP A 184 0.22 13.48 7.48
C TRP A 184 0.85 12.23 8.09
N LYS A 185 0.29 11.81 9.22
CA LYS A 185 0.75 10.64 10.02
C LYS A 185 0.79 9.32 9.22
N PHE A 186 0.21 9.25 8.03
CA PHE A 186 0.28 8.07 7.17
C PHE A 186 1.57 8.00 6.31
N ILE A 187 2.34 9.07 6.20
CA ILE A 187 3.57 9.12 5.40
C ILE A 187 4.76 8.67 6.25
N VAL A 188 5.62 7.81 5.68
CA VAL A 188 6.88 7.38 6.29
C VAL A 188 8.01 7.47 5.27
N PRO A 189 8.99 8.39 5.45
CA PRO A 189 10.23 8.35 4.68
C PRO A 189 11.07 7.14 5.09
N ALA A 190 11.56 6.38 4.11
CA ALA A 190 12.23 5.12 4.36
C ALA A 190 13.44 4.88 3.44
N ILE A 191 14.37 4.07 3.96
CA ILE A 191 15.46 3.47 3.18
C ILE A 191 15.41 1.97 3.48
N LEU A 192 14.46 1.28 2.85
CA LEU A 192 14.16 -0.12 3.16
C LEU A 192 15.34 -1.06 2.93
N LYS A 193 16.20 -0.79 1.94
CA LYS A 193 17.43 -1.59 1.74
C LYS A 193 18.40 -1.54 2.95
N GLU A 194 18.28 -0.53 3.80
CA GLU A 194 19.05 -0.31 5.03
C GLU A 194 18.21 -0.56 6.29
N GLY A 195 16.96 -1.02 6.16
CA GLY A 195 16.02 -1.21 7.27
C GLY A 195 15.46 0.07 7.91
N LYS A 196 15.85 1.26 7.42
CA LYS A 196 15.38 2.54 7.99
C LYS A 196 13.90 2.78 7.68
N GLY A 197 13.14 3.16 8.69
CA GLY A 197 11.69 3.40 8.63
C GLY A 197 10.84 2.19 9.00
N ILE A 198 11.42 0.98 9.09
CA ILE A 198 10.64 -0.26 9.28
C ILE A 198 9.87 -0.29 10.62
N GLU A 199 10.48 0.18 11.70
CA GLU A 199 9.85 0.17 13.03
C GLU A 199 8.67 1.14 13.10
N GLU A 200 8.77 2.29 12.43
CA GLU A 200 7.65 3.22 12.32
C GLU A 200 6.51 2.61 11.48
N ILE A 201 6.82 1.93 10.38
CA ILE A 201 5.81 1.26 9.55
C ILE A 201 5.11 0.15 10.35
N LYS A 202 5.86 -0.71 11.07
CA LYS A 202 5.30 -1.74 11.95
C LYS A 202 4.35 -1.16 12.98
N LYS A 203 4.76 -0.08 13.66
CA LYS A 203 3.93 0.61 14.64
C LYS A 203 2.62 1.09 14.00
N LYS A 204 2.69 1.77 12.86
CA LYS A 204 1.52 2.27 12.12
C LYS A 204 0.57 1.15 11.65
N ILE A 205 1.12 0.00 11.26
CA ILE A 205 0.35 -1.19 10.89
C ILE A 205 -0.42 -1.69 12.12
N LEU A 206 0.26 -1.92 13.24
CA LEU A 206 -0.37 -2.44 14.45
C LEU A 206 -1.46 -1.50 15.00
N GLU A 207 -1.22 -0.19 14.96
CA GLU A 207 -2.22 0.83 15.31
C GLU A 207 -3.50 0.69 14.47
N ARG A 208 -3.36 0.51 13.15
CA ARG A 208 -4.49 0.34 12.22
C ARG A 208 -5.19 -1.00 12.39
N VAL A 209 -4.44 -2.09 12.57
CA VAL A 209 -4.99 -3.42 12.84
C VAL A 209 -5.81 -3.42 14.13
N ARG A 210 -5.29 -2.82 15.20
CA ARG A 210 -6.01 -2.71 16.49
C ARG A 210 -7.25 -1.82 16.37
N LEU A 211 -7.13 -0.69 15.68
CA LEU A 211 -8.28 0.18 15.43
C LEU A 211 -9.35 -0.55 14.60
N PHE A 212 -8.95 -1.27 13.56
CA PHE A 212 -9.84 -2.07 12.72
C PHE A 212 -10.57 -3.14 13.53
N LYS A 213 -9.85 -3.92 14.35
CA LYS A 213 -10.44 -4.92 15.25
C LYS A 213 -11.43 -4.29 16.24
N LYS A 214 -11.03 -3.20 16.91
CA LYS A 214 -11.88 -2.46 17.85
C LYS A 214 -13.15 -1.96 17.18
N LEU A 215 -13.03 -1.37 15.98
CA LEU A 215 -14.15 -0.88 15.20
C LEU A 215 -15.06 -2.00 14.68
N ARG A 216 -14.69 -3.28 14.81
CA ARG A 216 -15.49 -4.45 14.40
C ARG A 216 -15.96 -5.29 15.58
N GLY A 217 -15.56 -4.95 16.81
CA GLY A 217 -15.83 -5.78 17.99
C GLY A 217 -15.05 -7.11 17.99
N ILE A 218 -13.90 -7.16 17.33
CA ILE A 218 -13.00 -8.32 17.30
C ILE A 218 -12.01 -8.18 18.46
N GLU A 219 -11.90 -9.21 19.30
CA GLU A 219 -10.89 -9.30 20.38
C GLU A 219 -9.45 -9.41 19.85
#